data_AF-A0AAP0C3Q6-F1
#
_entry.id   AF-A0AAP0C3Q6-F1
#
_cell.length_a   1.000
_cell.length_b   1.000
_cell.length_c   1.000
_cell.angle_alpha   90.00
_cell.angle_beta   90.00
_cell.angle_gamma   90.00
#
_symmetry.space_group_name_H-M   'P 1'
#
loop_
_entity.id
_entity.type
_entity.pdbx_description
1 polymer ?
#
loop_
_entity_poly.entity_id
_entity_poly.type
_entity_poly.pdbx_seq_one_letter_code
_entity_poly.pdbx_strand_id
1 'polypeptide(L)'
;MSYVEHMKSNRLCICPMGYEVNSPRILESIYYDCVLVIIADNFVLPFEVILNWSSFSVVLPEKDVEKLKNVLSSIPLWRYLRIQECVQMVQRHFLWHARPEKYDLFHVILHSIWYSRLKQIKNAALPLSIFCF
;
A
#
# COMPACT_ATOMS: atom_id res chain seq x y z
N MET A 1 -13.82 -20.24 -15.04
CA MET A 1 -12.97 -19.68 -13.97
C MET A 1 -13.77 -18.64 -13.21
N SER A 2 -13.61 -18.60 -11.89
CA SER A 2 -14.21 -17.56 -11.03
C SER A 2 -13.31 -16.32 -10.94
N TYR A 3 -13.87 -15.20 -10.51
CA TYR A 3 -13.08 -13.98 -10.26
C TYR A 3 -11.91 -14.23 -9.29
N VAL A 4 -12.15 -15.00 -8.22
CA VAL A 4 -11.12 -15.35 -7.23
C VAL A 4 -9.99 -16.16 -7.85
N GLU A 5 -10.30 -17.10 -8.76
CA GLU A 5 -9.28 -17.88 -9.47
C GLU A 5 -8.43 -16.99 -10.40
N HIS A 6 -9.04 -15.99 -11.05
CA HIS A 6 -8.30 -15.03 -11.85
C HIS A 6 -7.35 -14.18 -11.01
N MET A 7 -7.80 -13.69 -9.85
CA MET A 7 -6.97 -12.90 -8.95
C MET A 7 -5.77 -13.71 -8.43
N LYS A 8 -5.99 -14.96 -8.01
CA LYS A 8 -4.93 -15.84 -7.48
C LYS A 8 -3.95 -16.35 -8.53
N SER A 9 -4.38 -16.46 -9.79
CA SER A 9 -3.52 -16.94 -10.89
C SER A 9 -2.71 -15.83 -11.55
N ASN A 10 -3.14 -14.56 -11.39
CA ASN A 10 -2.40 -13.42 -11.92
C ASN A 10 -1.16 -13.10 -11.07
N ARG A 11 -0.04 -12.85 -11.74
CA ARG A 11 1.20 -12.43 -11.06
C ARG A 11 1.13 -10.98 -10.59
N LEU A 12 0.58 -10.10 -11.41
CA LEU A 12 0.60 -8.65 -11.20
C LEU A 12 -0.82 -8.09 -11.35
N CYS A 13 -1.25 -7.26 -10.39
CA CYS A 13 -2.57 -6.63 -10.38
C CYS A 13 -2.44 -5.12 -10.54
N ILE A 14 -2.99 -4.61 -11.64
CA ILE A 14 -2.92 -3.18 -11.97
C ILE A 14 -3.95 -2.42 -11.14
N CYS A 15 -3.48 -1.46 -10.36
CA CYS A 15 -4.25 -0.64 -9.44
C CYS A 15 -4.11 0.84 -9.82
N PRO A 16 -4.80 1.32 -10.87
CA PRO A 16 -4.83 2.75 -11.13
C PRO A 16 -5.61 3.46 -10.02
N MET A 17 -5.27 4.72 -9.71
CA MET A 17 -6.01 5.54 -8.73
C MET A 17 -7.51 5.57 -9.07
N GLY A 18 -7.82 5.76 -10.35
CA GLY A 18 -9.19 6.02 -10.80
C GLY A 18 -9.67 7.42 -10.39
N TYR A 19 -10.93 7.72 -10.69
CA TYR A 19 -11.56 8.99 -10.32
C TYR A 19 -12.10 8.99 -8.88
N GLU A 20 -12.54 7.84 -8.41
CA GLU A 20 -13.09 7.65 -7.07
C GLU A 20 -12.12 6.85 -6.20
N VAL A 21 -11.93 7.31 -4.97
CA VAL A 21 -11.02 6.69 -3.98
C VAL A 21 -11.55 5.37 -3.41
N ASN A 22 -12.80 5.01 -3.69
CA ASN A 22 -13.50 3.88 -3.07
C ASN A 22 -13.28 2.54 -3.81
N SER A 23 -12.25 2.43 -4.64
CA SER A 23 -12.01 1.19 -5.38
C SER A 23 -11.36 0.12 -4.49
N PRO A 24 -11.89 -1.12 -4.45
CA PRO A 24 -11.31 -2.18 -3.63
C PRO A 24 -10.03 -2.78 -4.24
N ARG A 25 -9.56 -2.34 -5.42
CA ARG A 25 -8.44 -2.96 -6.17
C ARG A 25 -7.19 -3.21 -5.34
N ILE A 26 -6.76 -2.22 -4.56
CA ILE A 26 -5.57 -2.34 -3.71
C ILE A 26 -5.80 -3.40 -2.64
N LEU A 27 -6.96 -3.33 -2.00
CA LEU A 27 -7.33 -4.25 -0.94
C LEU A 27 -7.46 -5.68 -1.48
N GLU A 28 -8.22 -5.89 -2.56
CA GLU A 28 -8.37 -7.18 -3.25
C GLU A 28 -7.03 -7.78 -3.68
N SER A 29 -6.12 -6.97 -4.21
CA SER A 29 -4.79 -7.45 -4.60
C SER A 29 -4.01 -7.98 -3.39
N ILE A 30 -4.10 -7.30 -2.24
CA ILE A 30 -3.49 -7.76 -0.98
C ILE A 30 -4.19 -9.05 -0.47
N TYR A 31 -5.52 -9.10 -0.51
CA TYR A 31 -6.30 -10.28 -0.05
C TYR A 31 -6.03 -11.54 -0.87
N TYR A 32 -5.61 -11.40 -2.13
CA TYR A 32 -5.35 -12.53 -3.03
C TYR A 32 -3.87 -12.71 -3.37
N ASP A 33 -2.96 -12.13 -2.59
CA ASP A 33 -1.50 -12.24 -2.73
C ASP A 33 -0.96 -11.86 -4.12
N CYS A 34 -1.66 -10.93 -4.78
CA CYS A 34 -1.30 -10.42 -6.09
C CYS A 34 -0.41 -9.18 -5.94
N VAL A 35 0.75 -9.18 -6.60
CA VAL A 35 1.69 -8.05 -6.51
C VAL A 35 1.07 -6.81 -7.14
N LEU A 36 0.94 -5.76 -6.34
CA LEU A 36 0.27 -4.52 -6.73
C LEU A 36 1.14 -3.70 -7.67
N VAL A 37 0.55 -3.23 -8.77
CA VAL A 37 1.12 -2.22 -9.66
C VAL A 37 0.25 -0.97 -9.56
N ILE A 38 0.66 -0.05 -8.70
CA ILE A 38 -0.08 1.18 -8.40
C ILE A 38 0.27 2.23 -9.44
N ILE A 39 -0.73 2.74 -10.16
CA ILE A 39 -0.57 3.80 -11.16
C ILE A 39 -1.27 5.03 -10.63
N ALA A 40 -0.52 5.97 -10.06
CA ALA A 40 -1.08 7.13 -9.40
C ALA A 40 -0.01 8.19 -9.09
N ASP A 41 -0.39 9.47 -9.17
CA ASP A 41 0.43 10.59 -8.72
C ASP A 41 -0.12 11.16 -7.39
N ASN A 42 0.74 11.39 -6.40
CA ASN A 42 0.38 11.93 -5.07
C ASN A 42 -0.74 11.15 -4.33
N PHE A 43 -0.84 9.84 -4.57
CA PHE A 43 -1.84 9.00 -3.92
C PHE A 43 -1.42 8.65 -2.49
N VAL A 44 -2.22 9.08 -1.52
CA VAL A 44 -2.03 8.74 -0.11
C VAL A 44 -2.48 7.31 0.12
N LEU A 45 -1.53 6.45 0.45
CA LEU A 45 -1.80 5.02 0.62
C LEU A 45 -2.26 4.72 2.05
N PRO A 46 -3.14 3.72 2.25
CA PRO A 46 -3.55 3.31 3.60
C PRO A 46 -2.32 2.96 4.44
N PHE A 47 -2.25 3.57 5.63
CA PHE A 47 -1.17 3.33 6.60
C PHE A 47 0.24 3.57 6.07
N GLU A 48 0.44 4.45 5.07
CA GLU A 48 1.76 4.76 4.49
C GLU A 48 2.80 5.26 5.51
N VAL A 49 2.33 5.79 6.65
CA VAL A 49 3.18 6.24 7.75
C VAL A 49 3.79 5.08 8.54
N ILE A 50 3.17 3.89 8.48
CA ILE A 50 3.55 2.69 9.22
C ILE A 50 4.14 1.64 8.26
N LEU A 51 3.54 1.49 7.09
CA LEU A 51 3.88 0.47 6.09
C LEU A 51 4.74 1.07 4.97
N ASN A 52 5.88 0.44 4.70
CA ASN A 52 6.70 0.80 3.57
C ASN A 52 6.16 0.15 2.28
N TRP A 53 5.26 0.84 1.57
CA TRP A 53 4.65 0.37 0.33
C TRP A 53 5.66 -0.03 -0.74
N SER A 54 6.82 0.64 -0.82
CA SER A 54 7.87 0.28 -1.80
C SER A 54 8.45 -1.13 -1.65
N SER A 55 8.19 -1.79 -0.50
CA SER A 55 8.64 -3.17 -0.25
C SER A 55 7.69 -4.25 -0.80
N PHE A 56 6.40 -3.93 -0.96
CA PHE A 56 5.36 -4.90 -1.37
C PHE A 56 4.51 -4.43 -2.56
N SER A 57 4.84 -3.30 -3.18
CA SER A 57 4.19 -2.81 -4.40
C SER A 57 5.19 -2.27 -5.42
N VAL A 58 4.72 -2.15 -6.65
CA VAL A 58 5.38 -1.42 -7.72
C VAL A 58 4.56 -0.15 -7.97
N VAL A 59 5.18 1.02 -7.83
CA VAL A 59 4.51 2.31 -8.07
C VAL A 59 5.00 2.89 -9.40
N LEU A 60 4.08 3.29 -10.26
CA LEU A 60 4.33 3.90 -11.55
C LEU A 60 3.63 5.27 -11.61
N PRO A 61 4.34 6.37 -11.90
CA PRO A 61 3.71 7.66 -12.15
C PRO A 61 2.77 7.60 -13.35
N GLU A 62 1.70 8.39 -13.35
CA GLU A 62 0.68 8.35 -14.42
C GLU A 62 1.27 8.70 -15.79
N LYS A 63 2.20 9.66 -15.83
CA LYS A 63 2.94 10.04 -17.05
C LYS A 63 3.73 8.89 -17.70
N ASP A 64 4.04 7.83 -16.96
CA ASP A 64 4.84 6.70 -17.43
C ASP A 64 3.97 5.49 -17.81
N VAL A 65 2.64 5.65 -17.90
CA VAL A 65 1.72 4.55 -18.22
C VAL A 65 2.04 3.87 -19.57
N GLU A 66 2.55 4.62 -20.54
CA GLU A 66 2.97 4.07 -21.84
C GLU A 66 4.13 3.07 -21.70
N LYS A 67 4.95 3.22 -20.66
CA LYS A 67 6.07 2.33 -20.34
C LYS A 67 5.65 1.14 -19.48
N LEU A 68 4.38 1.05 -19.08
CA LEU A 68 3.88 0.01 -18.16
C LEU A 68 4.31 -1.39 -18.61
N LYS A 69 4.09 -1.74 -19.88
CA LYS A 69 4.48 -3.04 -20.43
C LYS A 69 5.97 -3.34 -20.23
N ASN A 70 6.83 -2.36 -20.48
CA ASN A 70 8.28 -2.49 -20.35
C ASN A 70 8.68 -2.66 -18.89
N VAL A 71 8.10 -1.85 -17.99
CA VAL A 71 8.32 -1.96 -16.54
C VAL A 71 7.93 -3.35 -16.04
N LEU A 72 6.71 -3.82 -16.35
CA LEU A 72 6.24 -5.13 -15.88
C LEU A 72 7.05 -6.29 -16.43
N SER A 73 7.45 -6.21 -17.70
CA SER A 73 8.28 -7.25 -18.34
C SER A 73 9.71 -7.26 -17.82
N SER A 74 10.21 -6.11 -17.31
CA SER A 74 11.56 -5.99 -16.75
C SER A 74 11.70 -6.54 -15.33
N ILE A 75 10.60 -6.89 -14.64
CA ILE A 75 10.65 -7.43 -13.27
C ILE A 75 11.12 -8.88 -13.33
N PRO A 76 12.34 -9.20 -12.85
CA PRO A 76 12.82 -10.56 -12.86
C PRO A 76 12.05 -11.41 -11.83
N LEU A 77 11.97 -12.72 -12.07
CA LEU A 77 11.20 -13.64 -11.22
C LEU A 77 11.57 -13.56 -9.74
N TRP A 78 12.87 -13.49 -9.41
CA TRP A 78 13.34 -13.39 -8.03
C TRP A 78 12.82 -12.14 -7.31
N ARG A 79 12.71 -11.02 -8.03
CA ARG A 79 12.20 -9.76 -7.48
C ARG A 79 10.70 -9.86 -7.26
N TYR A 80 9.98 -10.44 -8.23
CA TYR A 80 8.54 -10.70 -8.10
C TYR A 80 8.24 -11.56 -6.85
N LEU A 81 8.94 -12.69 -6.68
CA LEU A 81 8.74 -13.58 -5.53
C LEU A 81 8.98 -12.87 -4.20
N ARG A 82 10.04 -12.05 -4.11
CA ARG A 82 10.31 -11.24 -2.92
C ARG A 82 9.16 -10.26 -2.61
N ILE A 83 8.67 -9.55 -3.63
CA ILE A 83 7.56 -8.60 -3.44
C ILE A 83 6.29 -9.35 -3.01
N GLN A 84 6.00 -10.50 -3.62
CA GLN A 84 4.85 -11.33 -3.27
C GLN A 84 4.91 -11.85 -1.83
N GLU A 85 6.07 -12.29 -1.36
CA GLU A 85 6.27 -12.68 0.03
C GLU A 85 5.99 -11.51 0.98
N CYS A 86 6.45 -10.30 0.63
CA CYS A 86 6.12 -9.10 1.39
C CYS A 86 4.62 -8.79 1.38
N VAL A 87 3.90 -8.99 0.26
CA VAL A 87 2.43 -8.85 0.19
C VAL A 87 1.75 -9.80 1.18
N GLN A 88 2.14 -11.06 1.19
CA GLN A 88 1.61 -12.07 2.12
C GLN A 88 1.86 -11.69 3.58
N MET A 89 3.05 -11.18 3.90
CA MET A 89 3.38 -10.72 5.25
C MET A 89 2.53 -9.54 5.70
N VAL A 90 2.24 -8.59 4.81
CA VAL A 90 1.44 -7.40 5.16
C VAL A 90 -0.06 -7.67 5.13
N GLN A 91 -0.53 -8.73 4.45
CA GLN A 91 -1.94 -9.05 4.31
C GLN A 91 -2.70 -9.03 5.63
N ARG A 92 -2.13 -9.63 6.69
CA ARG A 92 -2.73 -9.64 8.04
C ARG A 92 -3.08 -8.25 8.58
N HIS A 93 -2.33 -7.23 8.20
CA HIS A 93 -2.53 -5.83 8.62
C HIS A 93 -3.76 -5.18 7.97
N PHE A 94 -4.35 -5.84 6.97
CA PHE A 94 -5.55 -5.42 6.25
C PHE A 94 -6.77 -6.31 6.53
N LEU A 95 -6.62 -7.33 7.38
CA LEU A 95 -7.72 -8.22 7.79
C LEU A 95 -8.46 -7.65 9.00
N TRP A 96 -9.79 -7.64 8.92
CA TRP A 96 -10.65 -7.32 10.05
C TRP A 96 -11.19 -8.60 10.69
N HIS A 97 -10.91 -8.78 11.98
CA HIS A 97 -11.41 -9.92 12.75
C HIS A 97 -12.56 -9.48 13.68
N ALA A 98 -13.52 -10.37 13.92
CA ALA A 98 -14.63 -10.09 14.85
C ALA A 98 -14.14 -9.87 16.30
N ARG A 99 -13.04 -10.52 16.66
CA ARG A 99 -12.27 -10.23 17.88
C ARG A 99 -10.88 -9.78 17.43
N PRO A 100 -10.38 -8.61 17.85
CA PRO A 100 -9.10 -8.10 17.37
C PRO A 100 -7.95 -9.08 17.61
N GLU A 101 -7.18 -9.35 16.56
CA GLU A 101 -5.98 -10.17 16.60
C GLU A 101 -4.72 -9.30 16.54
N LYS A 102 -3.61 -9.81 17.08
CA LYS A 102 -2.37 -9.03 17.18
C LYS A 102 -1.92 -8.54 15.79
N TYR A 103 -1.77 -7.22 15.65
CA TYR A 103 -1.38 -6.54 14.42
C TYR A 103 -2.39 -6.60 13.26
N ASP A 104 -3.65 -6.93 13.52
CA ASP A 104 -4.70 -6.85 12.51
C ASP A 104 -5.06 -5.39 12.14
N LEU A 105 -6.02 -5.23 11.23
CA LEU A 105 -6.47 -3.91 10.77
C LEU A 105 -6.93 -3.01 11.93
N PHE A 106 -7.59 -3.57 12.95
CA PHE A 106 -8.01 -2.81 14.13
C PHE A 106 -6.82 -2.18 14.85
N HIS A 107 -5.77 -2.97 15.12
CA HIS A 107 -4.56 -2.46 15.79
C HIS A 107 -3.79 -1.46 14.94
N VAL A 108 -3.72 -1.67 13.62
CA VAL A 108 -3.05 -0.76 12.69
C VAL A 108 -3.76 0.59 12.63
N ILE A 109 -5.10 0.60 12.62
CA ILE A 109 -5.91 1.82 12.72
C ILE A 109 -5.60 2.55 14.02
N LEU A 110 -5.68 1.87 15.17
CA LEU A 110 -5.37 2.49 16.47
C LEU A 110 -3.95 3.08 16.51
N HIS A 111 -2.95 2.34 16.02
CA HIS A 111 -1.58 2.80 15.95
C HIS A 111 -1.42 4.02 15.03
N SER A 112 -2.10 4.04 13.88
CA SER A 112 -2.06 5.18 12.94
C SER A 112 -2.67 6.46 13.52
N ILE A 113 -3.79 6.35 14.25
CA ILE A 113 -4.43 7.47 14.93
C ILE A 113 -3.51 7.99 16.04
N TRP A 114 -2.97 7.09 16.86
CA TRP A 114 -2.05 7.45 17.94
C TRP A 114 -0.79 8.14 17.40
N TYR A 115 -0.15 7.58 16.37
CA TYR A 115 1.04 8.16 15.76
C TYR A 115 0.76 9.54 15.14
N SER A 116 -0.39 9.69 14.47
CA SER A 116 -0.80 10.97 13.89
C SER A 116 -0.98 12.05 14.96
N ARG A 117 -1.58 11.72 16.11
CA ARG A 117 -1.71 12.63 17.25
C ARG A 117 -0.36 13.02 17.83
N LEU A 118 0.56 12.07 18.00
CA LEU A 118 1.91 12.38 18.47
C LEU A 118 2.66 13.32 17.53
N LYS A 119 2.53 13.12 16.21
CA LYS A 119 3.13 14.00 15.21
C LYS A 119 2.57 15.42 15.30
N GLN A 120 1.25 15.57 15.49
CA GLN A 120 0.61 16.86 15.70
C GLN A 120 1.13 17.57 16.97
N ILE A 121 1.28 16.86 18.08
CA ILE A 121 1.80 17.42 19.34
C ILE A 121 3.26 17.88 19.17
N LYS A 122 4.12 17.06 18.54
CA LYS A 122 5.52 17.43 18.28
C LYS A 122 5.63 18.64 17.35
N ASN A 123 4.77 18.71 16.33
CA ASN A 123 4.74 19.84 15.41
C ASN A 123 4.16 21.10 16.06
N ALA A 124 3.23 20.98 17.00
CA ALA A 124 2.70 22.09 17.79
C ALA A 124 3.68 22.58 18.87
N ALA A 125 4.59 21.71 19.32
CA ALA A 125 5.67 22.04 20.25
C ALA A 125 6.88 22.73 19.58
N LEU A 126 6.83 22.98 18.26
CA LEU A 126 7.76 23.88 17.55
C LEU A 126 7.03 25.21 17.27
N PRO A 127 7.04 26.17 18.20
CA PRO A 127 6.67 27.53 17.85
C PRO A 127 7.71 28.09 16.88
N LEU A 128 7.24 28.63 15.77
CA LEU A 128 7.95 29.63 14.97
C LEU A 128 8.38 30.79 15.88
N SER A 129 9.63 30.78 16.35
CA SER A 129 10.49 31.93 16.67
C SER A 129 11.62 31.49 17.60
N ILE A 130 12.79 31.26 17.03
CA ILE A 130 14.15 31.56 17.49
C ILE A 130 15.04 30.83 16.49
N PHE A 131 15.34 31.50 15.37
CA PHE A 131 16.56 31.42 14.58
C PHE A 131 16.32 32.33 13.37
N CYS A 132 16.31 33.63 13.65
CA CYS A 132 16.60 34.68 12.68
C CYS A 132 17.67 35.56 13.35
N PHE A 133 18.84 35.60 12.70
CA PHE A 133 20.16 36.12 13.12
C PHE A 133 20.96 35.25 14.10
#